data_AF-A0A1W9RPQ6-F1
#
_entry.id   AF-A0A1W9RPQ6-F1
#
_cell.length_a   1.000
_cell.length_b   1.000
_cell.length_c   1.000
_cell.angle_alpha   90.00
_cell.angle_beta   90.00
_cell.angle_gamma   90.00
#
_symmetry.space_group_name_H-M   'P 1'
#
loop_
_entity.id
_entity.type
_entity.pdbx_description
1 polymer ?
#
loop_
_entity_poly.entity_id
_entity_poly.type
_entity_poly.pdbx_seq_one_letter_code
_entity_poly.pdbx_strand_id
1 'polypeptide(L)'
;MRKSAARNQSTGRSPWMWVPSVYFAEGIPYIVVMTISVIMYKRMGISNTDIALYTSWLYLPWVIKPLWSPLVDLLKTRRFWIVTMQFIIGAGLASVALTIPLPRFFQITLAFFWLLAFSSATHDIAA
;
A
#
# COMPACT_ATOMS: atom_id res chain seq x y z
N MET A 1 -40.23 -33.61 -25.45
CA MET A 1 -39.69 -33.58 -24.07
C MET A 1 -38.39 -32.77 -24.06
N ARG A 2 -38.42 -31.50 -23.64
CA ARG A 2 -37.23 -30.62 -23.53
C ARG A 2 -36.95 -30.41 -22.04
N LYS A 3 -35.87 -31.00 -21.52
CA LYS A 3 -35.44 -30.82 -20.12
C LYS A 3 -34.94 -29.37 -19.96
N SER A 4 -35.66 -28.57 -19.18
CA SER A 4 -35.23 -27.25 -18.73
C SER A 4 -34.14 -27.42 -17.67
N ALA A 5 -32.90 -27.03 -17.99
CA ALA A 5 -31.81 -27.02 -17.03
C ALA A 5 -31.97 -25.79 -16.13
N ALA A 6 -32.31 -26.02 -14.87
CA ALA A 6 -32.28 -24.99 -13.83
C ALA A 6 -30.85 -24.46 -13.71
N ARG A 7 -30.64 -23.22 -14.16
CA ARG A 7 -29.39 -22.49 -13.98
C ARG A 7 -29.30 -22.17 -12.49
N ASN A 8 -28.48 -22.93 -11.75
CA ASN A 8 -28.14 -22.63 -10.36
C ASN A 8 -27.62 -21.19 -10.29
N GLN A 9 -28.46 -20.27 -9.84
CA GLN A 9 -28.03 -18.92 -9.49
C GLN A 9 -27.32 -19.05 -8.14
N SER A 10 -26.01 -19.30 -8.17
CA SER A 10 -25.19 -19.06 -6.99
C SER A 10 -25.44 -17.61 -6.59
N THR A 11 -25.92 -17.40 -5.36
CA THR A 11 -25.94 -16.09 -4.69
C THR A 11 -24.50 -15.67 -4.40
N GLY A 12 -23.71 -15.49 -5.46
CA GLY A 12 -22.35 -14.99 -5.39
C GLY A 12 -22.43 -13.54 -4.96
N ARG A 13 -21.85 -13.23 -3.79
CA ARG A 13 -21.71 -11.85 -3.32
C ARG A 13 -21.21 -10.98 -4.47
N SER A 14 -21.97 -9.94 -4.82
CA SER A 14 -21.65 -9.05 -5.93
C SER A 14 -20.22 -8.50 -5.74
N PRO A 15 -19.36 -8.56 -6.76
CA PRO A 15 -18.00 -8.01 -6.70
C PRO A 15 -17.96 -6.55 -6.23
N TRP A 16 -19.01 -5.79 -6.55
CA TRP A 16 -19.20 -4.40 -6.16
C TRP A 16 -19.19 -4.14 -4.65
N MET A 17 -19.45 -5.14 -3.81
CA MET A 17 -19.43 -4.94 -2.36
C MET A 17 -18.01 -4.79 -1.79
N TRP A 18 -16.99 -5.38 -2.42
CA TRP A 18 -15.62 -5.36 -1.89
C TRP A 18 -14.67 -4.48 -2.69
N VAL A 19 -14.95 -4.25 -3.98
CA VAL A 19 -14.13 -3.40 -4.86
C VAL A 19 -13.85 -2.02 -4.26
N PRO A 20 -14.86 -1.24 -3.79
CA PRO A 20 -14.59 0.10 -3.24
C PRO A 20 -13.67 0.09 -2.02
N SER A 21 -13.81 -0.92 -1.15
CA SER A 21 -13.00 -1.03 0.07
C SER A 21 -11.54 -1.38 -0.25
N VAL A 22 -11.31 -2.23 -1.25
CA VAL A 22 -9.96 -2.59 -1.69
C VAL A 22 -9.26 -1.40 -2.35
N TYR A 23 -9.94 -0.68 -3.25
CA TYR A 23 -9.36 0.53 -3.88
C TYR A 23 -9.09 1.63 -2.86
N PHE A 24 -9.92 1.77 -1.84
CA PHE A 24 -9.66 2.71 -0.76
C PHE A 24 -8.41 2.32 0.05
N ALA A 25 -8.27 1.03 0.36
CA ALA A 25 -7.08 0.50 1.03
C ALA A 25 -5.81 0.61 0.18
N GLU A 26 -5.94 0.59 -1.16
CA GLU A 26 -4.86 0.81 -2.12
C GLU A 26 -4.43 2.28 -2.18
N GLY A 27 -5.38 3.21 -2.20
CA GLY A 27 -5.09 4.64 -2.37
C GLY A 27 -4.49 5.34 -1.15
N ILE A 28 -4.86 4.93 0.07
CA ILE A 28 -4.38 5.58 1.30
C ILE A 28 -2.85 5.53 1.44
N PRO A 29 -2.19 4.35 1.39
CA PRO A 29 -0.75 4.24 1.56
C PRO A 29 0.01 5.07 0.52
N TYR A 30 -0.45 5.05 -0.74
CA TYR A 30 0.13 5.83 -1.81
C TYR A 30 0.12 7.33 -1.49
N ILE A 31 -1.04 7.90 -1.11
CA ILE A 31 -1.15 9.32 -0.77
C ILE A 31 -0.33 9.65 0.48
N VAL A 32 -0.31 8.77 1.47
CA VAL A 32 0.49 8.96 2.69
C VAL A 32 1.98 9.09 2.33
N VAL A 33 2.50 8.16 1.53
CA VAL A 33 3.90 8.13 1.15
C VAL A 33 4.26 9.30 0.24
N MET A 34 3.43 9.63 -0.76
CA MET A 34 3.75 10.64 -1.76
C MET A 34 3.54 12.08 -1.29
N THR A 35 2.49 12.32 -0.52
CA THR A 35 2.04 13.68 -0.19
C THR A 35 2.20 13.98 1.28
N ILE A 36 1.70 13.10 2.15
CA ILE A 36 1.68 13.38 3.59
C ILE A 36 3.11 13.39 4.16
N SER A 37 3.99 12.49 3.71
CA SER A 37 5.40 12.45 4.14
C SER A 37 6.12 13.78 3.88
N VAL A 38 5.96 14.35 2.68
CA VAL A 38 6.56 15.62 2.26
C VAL A 38 6.03 16.77 3.12
N ILE A 39 4.71 16.85 3.29
CA ILE A 39 4.07 17.89 4.11
C ILE A 39 4.52 17.77 5.57
N MET A 40 4.58 16.55 6.10
CA MET A 40 5.01 16.27 7.46
C MET A 40 6.43 16.78 7.70
N TYR A 41 7.40 16.37 6.86
CA TYR A 41 8.79 16.81 7.00
C TYR A 41 8.95 18.31 6.83
N LYS A 42 8.18 18.91 5.91
CA LYS A 42 8.21 20.36 5.74
C LYS A 42 7.74 21.10 6.98
N ARG A 43 6.66 20.62 7.63
CA ARG A 43 6.14 21.19 8.88
C ARG A 43 7.07 20.97 10.07
N MET A 44 7.90 19.94 10.03
CA MET A 44 8.90 19.63 11.05
C MET A 44 10.24 20.35 10.83
N GLY A 45 10.29 21.31 9.89
CA GLY A 45 11.46 22.16 9.68
C GLY A 45 12.60 21.54 8.86
N ILE A 46 12.37 20.39 8.23
CA ILE A 46 13.37 19.78 7.34
C ILE A 46 13.52 20.62 6.07
N SER A 47 14.76 20.71 5.56
CA SER A 47 15.07 21.48 4.36
C SER A 47 14.37 20.88 3.12
N ASN A 48 14.00 21.74 2.16
CA ASN A 48 13.38 21.26 0.92
C ASN A 48 14.33 20.39 0.10
N THR A 49 15.63 20.68 0.15
CA THR A 49 16.66 19.91 -0.54
C THR A 49 16.71 18.49 -0.02
N ASP A 50 16.72 18.31 1.31
CA ASP A 50 16.71 16.98 1.93
C ASP A 50 15.40 16.27 1.63
N ILE A 51 14.25 16.94 1.80
CA ILE A 51 12.96 16.33 1.51
C ILE A 51 12.93 15.82 0.07
N ALA A 52 13.26 16.66 -0.91
CA ALA A 52 13.28 16.26 -2.31
C ALA A 52 14.24 15.11 -2.56
N LEU A 53 15.46 15.16 -2.00
CA LEU A 53 16.45 14.11 -2.16
C LEU A 53 15.95 12.78 -1.60
N TYR A 54 15.38 12.75 -0.40
CA TYR A 54 14.99 11.50 0.27
C TYR A 54 13.63 10.97 -0.20
N THR A 55 12.62 11.83 -0.41
CA THR A 55 11.29 11.39 -0.83
C THR A 55 11.23 10.97 -2.30
N SER A 56 12.16 11.44 -3.15
CA SER A 56 12.24 10.95 -4.54
C SER A 56 12.49 9.44 -4.62
N TRP A 57 13.24 8.87 -3.66
CA TRP A 57 13.46 7.42 -3.59
C TRP A 57 12.21 6.65 -3.17
N LEU A 58 11.25 7.30 -2.52
CA LEU A 58 10.01 6.64 -2.15
C LEU A 58 9.22 6.24 -3.41
N TYR A 59 9.38 6.91 -4.55
CA TYR A 59 8.69 6.53 -5.80
C TYR A 59 9.26 5.27 -6.47
N LEU A 60 10.50 4.91 -6.14
CA LEU A 60 11.23 3.82 -6.75
C LEU A 60 10.46 2.48 -6.76
N PRO A 61 9.76 2.06 -5.70
CA PRO A 61 9.05 0.77 -5.67
C PRO A 61 7.99 0.65 -6.76
N TRP A 62 7.30 1.73 -7.10
CA TRP A 62 6.30 1.71 -8.17
C TRP A 62 6.92 1.53 -9.56
N VAL A 63 8.18 1.93 -9.75
CA VAL A 63 8.92 1.79 -11.02
C VAL A 63 9.48 0.38 -11.17
N ILE A 64 10.09 -0.16 -10.11
CA ILE A 64 10.73 -1.48 -10.16
C ILE A 64 9.77 -2.65 -9.93
N LYS A 65 8.47 -2.37 -9.67
CA LYS A 65 7.43 -3.39 -9.45
C LYS A 65 7.38 -4.54 -10.45
N PRO A 66 7.66 -4.35 -11.77
CA PRO A 66 7.65 -5.47 -12.71
C PRO A 66 8.64 -6.59 -12.35
N LEU A 67 9.68 -6.29 -11.58
CA LEU A 67 10.70 -7.27 -11.17
C LEU A 67 10.17 -8.30 -10.16
N TRP A 68 9.27 -7.92 -9.25
CA TRP A 68 8.69 -8.84 -8.25
C TRP A 68 7.23 -9.19 -8.50
N SER A 69 6.56 -8.56 -9.47
CA SER A 69 5.19 -8.94 -9.87
C SER A 69 5.01 -10.45 -10.10
N PRO A 70 5.91 -11.14 -10.84
CA PRO A 70 5.77 -12.58 -11.06
C PRO A 70 5.85 -13.40 -9.77
N LEU A 71 6.62 -12.92 -8.78
CA LEU A 71 6.78 -13.60 -7.49
C LEU A 71 5.50 -13.47 -6.65
N VAL A 72 4.87 -12.29 -6.65
CA VAL A 72 3.60 -12.05 -5.96
C VAL A 72 2.51 -12.95 -6.52
N ASP A 73 2.43 -13.07 -7.85
CA ASP A 73 1.46 -13.89 -8.56
C ASP A 73 1.69 -15.40 -8.34
N LEU A 74 2.94 -15.84 -8.23
CA LEU A 74 3.29 -17.26 -8.09
C LEU A 74 3.15 -17.78 -6.65
N LEU A 75 3.41 -16.96 -5.63
CA LEU A 75 3.56 -17.43 -4.25
C LEU A 75 2.24 -17.71 -3.51
N LYS A 76 1.22 -16.85 -3.64
CA LYS A 76 0.00 -16.89 -2.80
C LYS A 76 -1.23 -16.33 -3.51
N THR A 77 -2.40 -16.59 -2.92
CA THR A 77 -3.68 -16.06 -3.42
C THR A 77 -3.77 -14.53 -3.22
N ARG A 78 -4.44 -13.83 -4.15
CA ARG A 78 -4.70 -12.37 -4.07
C ARG A 78 -5.25 -11.90 -2.71
N ARG A 79 -6.21 -12.63 -2.14
CA ARG A 79 -6.82 -12.30 -0.83
C ARG A 79 -5.81 -12.27 0.31
N PHE A 80 -4.85 -13.20 0.31
CA PHE A 80 -3.81 -13.25 1.34
C PHE A 80 -2.90 -12.02 1.26
N TRP A 81 -2.51 -11.62 0.06
CA TRP A 81 -1.69 -10.43 -0.16
C TRP A 81 -2.40 -9.15 0.25
N ILE A 82 -3.67 -8.96 -0.14
CA ILE A 82 -4.48 -7.79 0.25
C ILE A 82 -4.51 -7.64 1.77
N VAL A 83 -4.89 -8.69 2.51
CA VAL A 83 -4.99 -8.63 3.97
C VAL A 83 -3.63 -8.41 4.63
N THR A 84 -2.59 -9.12 4.17
CA THR A 84 -1.23 -8.98 4.73
C THR A 84 -0.70 -7.56 4.56
N MET A 85 -0.87 -6.98 3.37
CA MET A 85 -0.43 -5.61 3.11
C MET A 85 -1.20 -4.59 3.94
N GLN A 86 -2.52 -4.76 4.12
CA GLN A 86 -3.31 -3.89 5.01
C GLN A 86 -2.78 -3.88 6.45
N PHE A 87 -2.41 -5.06 7.00
CA PHE A 87 -1.77 -5.13 8.31
C PHE A 87 -0.40 -4.46 8.35
N ILE A 88 0.44 -4.67 7.33
CA ILE A 88 1.77 -4.04 7.24
C ILE A 88 1.65 -2.52 7.13
N ILE A 89 0.70 -2.02 6.33
CA ILE A 89 0.39 -0.59 6.21
C ILE A 89 -0.03 -0.03 7.57
N GLY A 90 -0.98 -0.68 8.25
CA GLY A 90 -1.43 -0.24 9.57
C GLY A 90 -0.31 -0.19 10.61
N ALA A 91 0.52 -1.25 10.66
CA ALA A 91 1.69 -1.30 11.53
C ALA A 91 2.75 -0.26 11.17
N GLY A 92 2.98 -0.01 9.87
CA GLY A 92 3.90 1.01 9.38
C GLY A 92 3.47 2.42 9.77
N LEU A 93 2.18 2.75 9.62
CA LEU A 93 1.62 4.03 10.03
C LEU A 93 1.72 4.23 11.55
N ALA A 94 1.38 3.20 12.34
CA ALA A 94 1.55 3.24 13.79
C ALA A 94 3.03 3.47 14.17
N SER A 95 3.95 2.79 13.48
CA SER A 95 5.38 2.95 13.70
C SER A 95 5.87 4.36 13.36
N VAL A 96 5.39 4.97 12.27
CA VAL A 96 5.67 6.38 11.95
C VAL A 96 5.21 7.29 13.10
N ALA A 97 3.96 7.13 13.56
CA ALA A 97 3.42 7.96 14.63
C ALA A 97 4.23 7.84 15.93
N LEU A 98 4.63 6.61 16.30
CA LEU A 98 5.43 6.35 17.50
C LEU A 98 6.88 6.84 17.38
N THR A 99 7.39 7.04 16.17
CA THR A 99 8.80 7.37 15.93
C THR A 99 9.09 8.86 15.74
N ILE A 100 8.05 9.67 15.57
CA ILE A 100 8.11 11.13 15.53
C ILE A 100 8.89 11.77 16.70
N PRO A 101 8.71 11.38 17.98
CA PRO A 101 9.41 12.03 19.08
C PRO A 101 10.89 11.62 19.24
N LEU A 102 11.41 10.69 18.42
CA LEU A 102 12.79 10.24 18.56
C LEU A 102 13.80 11.24 17.97
N PRO A 103 15.06 11.26 18.48
CA PRO A 103 16.11 12.15 17.98
C PRO A 103 16.45 11.96 16.49
N ARG A 104 16.21 10.77 15.94
CA ARG A 104 16.43 10.41 14.52
C ARG A 104 15.12 10.23 13.75
N PHE A 105 14.05 10.92 14.15
CA PHE A 105 12.72 10.72 13.58
C PHE A 105 12.74 10.69 12.05
N PHE A 106 13.41 11.65 11.40
CA PHE A 106 13.44 11.79 9.94
C PHE A 106 13.88 10.49 9.23
N GLN A 107 14.99 9.90 9.65
CA GLN A 107 15.52 8.69 9.03
C GLN A 107 14.67 7.46 9.35
N ILE A 108 14.15 7.38 10.58
CA ILE A 108 13.34 6.25 11.05
C ILE A 108 11.97 6.25 10.35
N THR A 109 11.29 7.38 10.32
CA THR A 109 10.00 7.52 9.62
C THR A 109 10.17 7.33 8.13
N LEU A 110 11.30 7.74 7.54
CA LEU A 110 11.59 7.50 6.12
C LEU A 110 11.74 6.00 5.83
N ALA A 111 12.40 5.24 6.70
CA ALA A 111 12.49 3.79 6.56
C ALA A 111 11.09 3.13 6.60
N PHE A 112 10.23 3.57 7.52
CA PHE A 112 8.84 3.09 7.56
C PHE A 112 8.04 3.51 6.32
N PHE A 113 8.20 4.74 5.83
CA PHE A 113 7.58 5.15 4.56
C PHE A 113 8.09 4.34 3.37
N TRP A 114 9.35 3.92 3.39
CA TRP A 114 9.91 3.00 2.40
C TRP A 114 9.21 1.64 2.45
N LEU A 115 9.01 1.08 3.64
CA LEU A 115 8.25 -0.16 3.81
C LEU A 115 6.78 -0.01 3.36
N LEU A 116 6.15 1.13 3.68
CA LEU A 116 4.80 1.48 3.20
C LEU A 116 4.75 1.58 1.67
N ALA A 117 5.77 2.16 1.03
CA ALA A 117 5.86 2.28 -0.41
C ALA A 117 5.93 0.92 -1.11
N PHE A 118 6.76 0.01 -0.60
CA PHE A 118 6.82 -1.38 -1.09
C PHE A 118 5.50 -2.10 -0.86
N SER A 119 4.93 -1.97 0.33
CA SER A 119 3.67 -2.63 0.67
C SER A 119 2.51 -2.15 -0.19
N SER A 120 2.47 -0.84 -0.49
CA SER A 120 1.52 -0.25 -1.43
C SER A 120 1.72 -0.83 -2.83
N ALA A 121 2.94 -0.79 -3.37
CA ALA A 121 3.23 -1.31 -4.71
C ALA A 121 2.91 -2.81 -4.84
N THR A 122 3.08 -3.61 -3.77
CA THR A 122 2.66 -5.02 -3.75
C THR A 122 1.15 -5.19 -3.64
N HIS A 123 0.47 -4.34 -2.86
CA HIS A 123 -1.00 -4.34 -2.79
C HIS A 123 -1.62 -4.01 -4.16
N ASP A 124 -1.07 -3.04 -4.89
CA ASP A 124 -1.51 -2.67 -6.25
C ASP A 124 -1.40 -3.83 -7.26
N ILE A 125 -0.47 -4.76 -7.07
CA ILE A 125 -0.34 -5.96 -7.92
C ILE A 125 -1.43 -6.99 -7.58
N ALA A 126 -1.81 -7.07 -6.31
CA ALA A 126 -2.71 -8.11 -5.79
C ALA A 126 -4.21 -7.75 -5.88
N ALA A 127 -4.54 -6.45 -5.88
CA ALA A 127 -5.90 -5.91 -5.98
C ALA A 127 -6.53 -6.21 -7.35
#